data_AF-A0A6L5PHH7-F1
#
_entry.id   AF-A0A6L5PHH7-F1
#
_cell.length_a   1.000
_cell.length_b   1.000
_cell.length_c   1.000
_cell.angle_alpha   90.00
_cell.angle_beta   90.00
_cell.angle_gamma   90.00
#
_symmetry.space_group_name_H-M   'P 1'
#
loop_
_entity.id
_entity.type
_entity.pdbx_description
1 polymer ?
#
loop_
_entity_poly.entity_id
_entity_poly.type
_entity_poly.pdbx_seq_one_letter_code
_entity_poly.pdbx_strand_id
1 'polypeptide(L)'
;MIAEAPAAELPRDEIGDRLIAEGLAHNSFLLDLNHALTVPHDWTLPAPWNLPSRLFRFPIEVSEYQEGGRRLGLMHPALVDHPFVKHVSQVMGMAIPAGGAPNPYGYTKTGLGMWWHAVDLISAGRWQDALDTRQFTTDAHLLQAVTFSLSCGREEGDALTPAEARHIFDVLGVACPVDPNAILCRFPRPGSVTADDKVERWPVNTGCDAPGDTAWAIVIGLETGWFAKDRSGHLQWTRLGRDRHQAGPSATFIEQSSGQGAFAF
;
A
#
# COMPACT_ATOMS: atom_id res chain seq x y z
N MET A 1 36.89 -28.96 34.45
CA MET A 1 36.44 -27.55 34.56
C MET A 1 36.61 -26.92 33.20
N ILE A 2 35.52 -26.78 32.46
CA ILE A 2 35.50 -25.94 31.26
C ILE A 2 35.28 -24.53 31.78
N ALA A 3 36.24 -23.63 31.56
CA ALA A 3 36.06 -22.24 31.90
C ALA A 3 34.94 -21.69 31.03
N GLU A 4 33.86 -21.24 31.65
CA GLU A 4 32.84 -20.43 31.00
C GLU A 4 33.54 -19.20 30.43
N ALA A 5 33.55 -19.08 29.10
CA ALA A 5 33.98 -17.85 28.46
C ALA A 5 33.10 -16.71 29.02
N PRO A 6 33.68 -15.56 29.41
CA PRO A 6 32.87 -14.45 29.89
C PRO A 6 31.83 -14.12 28.83
N ALA A 7 30.56 -14.04 29.24
CA ALA A 7 29.48 -13.59 28.37
C ALA A 7 29.93 -12.26 27.75
N ALA A 8 30.08 -12.23 26.43
CA ALA A 8 30.46 -11.01 25.74
C ALA A 8 29.43 -9.94 26.11
N GLU A 9 29.88 -8.83 26.70
CA GLU A 9 29.02 -7.68 26.94
C GLU A 9 28.43 -7.28 25.59
N LEU A 10 27.11 -7.40 25.47
CA LEU A 10 26.42 -6.90 24.30
C LEU A 10 26.74 -5.41 24.18
N PRO A 11 27.15 -4.94 22.98
CA PRO A 11 27.41 -3.53 22.74
C PRO A 11 26.24 -2.68 23.26
N ARG A 12 26.56 -1.60 23.97
CA ARG A 12 25.53 -0.75 24.57
C ARG A 12 24.76 -0.04 23.47
N ASP A 13 23.44 -0.23 23.46
CA ASP A 13 22.56 0.51 22.56
C ASP A 13 22.47 1.98 23.04
N GLU A 14 23.37 2.82 22.58
CA GLU A 14 23.40 4.24 23.00
C GLU A 14 22.27 5.05 22.38
N ILE A 15 21.93 4.78 21.11
CA ILE A 15 20.81 5.43 20.42
C ILE A 15 19.51 4.97 21.06
N GLY A 16 19.35 3.66 21.20
CA GLY A 16 18.85 3.00 22.41
C GLY A 16 18.29 3.82 23.55
N ASP A 17 19.15 3.87 24.54
CA ASP A 17 18.99 4.52 25.82
C ASP A 17 18.60 6.00 25.64
N ARG A 18 19.21 6.68 24.67
CA ARG A 18 19.00 8.11 24.47
C ARG A 18 17.61 8.45 23.95
N LEU A 19 17.05 7.68 23.00
CA LEU A 19 15.67 7.88 22.55
C LEU A 19 14.66 7.76 23.70
N ILE A 20 14.93 6.85 24.65
CA ILE A 20 14.08 6.64 25.83
C ILE A 20 14.28 7.78 26.84
N ALA A 21 15.53 8.16 27.11
CA ALA A 21 15.86 9.23 28.05
C ALA A 21 15.26 10.59 27.62
N GLU A 22 15.22 10.86 26.32
CA GLU A 22 14.66 12.09 25.75
C GLU A 22 13.13 12.01 25.54
N GLY A 23 12.50 10.89 25.91
CA GLY A 23 11.04 10.70 25.77
C GLY A 23 10.54 10.52 24.33
N LEU A 24 11.45 10.31 23.37
CA LEU A 24 11.11 10.02 21.97
C LEU A 24 10.60 8.58 21.77
N ALA A 25 10.82 7.72 22.77
CA ALA A 25 10.34 6.36 22.83
C ALA A 25 10.00 5.95 24.27
N HIS A 26 9.04 5.04 24.44
CA HIS A 26 8.59 4.62 25.77
C HIS A 26 9.52 3.59 26.42
N ASN A 27 10.01 2.62 25.65
CA ASN A 27 10.94 1.57 26.10
C ASN A 27 11.57 0.89 24.86
N SER A 28 12.60 0.08 25.10
CA SER A 28 13.29 -0.69 24.05
C SER A 28 12.37 -1.68 23.35
N PHE A 29 11.57 -2.43 24.11
CA PHE A 29 10.66 -3.43 23.57
C PHE A 29 9.73 -2.87 22.47
N LEU A 30 9.15 -1.69 22.66
CA LEU A 30 8.29 -1.06 21.65
C LEU A 30 9.06 -0.54 20.44
N LEU A 31 10.33 -0.18 20.60
CA LEU A 31 11.17 0.20 19.46
C LEU A 31 11.51 -1.02 18.61
N ASP A 32 11.81 -2.15 19.26
CA ASP A 32 12.09 -3.41 18.58
C ASP A 32 10.82 -3.97 17.91
N LEU A 33 9.65 -3.80 18.53
CA LEU A 33 8.39 -4.24 17.94
C LEU A 33 7.96 -3.38 16.73
N ASN A 34 8.04 -2.05 16.86
CA ASN A 34 7.53 -1.13 15.84
C ASN A 34 8.54 -0.92 14.69
N HIS A 35 9.84 -0.95 15.01
CA HIS A 35 10.94 -0.58 14.12
C HIS A 35 10.75 0.81 13.46
N ALA A 36 10.14 1.73 14.18
CA ALA A 36 9.92 3.12 13.74
C ALA A 36 9.63 4.02 14.95
N LEU A 37 9.97 5.30 14.83
CA LEU A 37 9.51 6.33 15.76
C LEU A 37 8.14 6.84 15.32
N THR A 38 7.28 7.07 16.31
CA THR A 38 5.89 7.50 16.10
C THR A 38 5.76 8.97 16.45
N VAL A 39 5.17 9.76 15.55
CA VAL A 39 4.77 11.13 15.88
C VAL A 39 3.75 11.09 17.03
N PRO A 40 3.95 11.85 18.12
CA PRO A 40 2.99 11.93 19.22
C PRO A 40 1.58 12.32 18.73
N HIS A 41 0.55 11.72 19.31
CA HIS A 41 -0.83 11.92 18.84
C HIS A 41 -1.36 13.34 19.09
N ASP A 42 -0.82 14.02 20.09
CA ASP A 42 -1.15 15.39 20.49
C ASP A 42 -0.40 16.46 19.68
N TRP A 43 0.51 16.06 18.78
CA TRP A 43 1.19 16.99 17.89
C TRP A 43 0.27 17.47 16.77
N THR A 44 0.01 18.77 16.76
CA THR A 44 -0.67 19.43 15.63
C THR A 44 0.34 19.70 14.52
N LEU A 45 0.25 18.91 13.45
CA LEU A 45 1.11 19.07 12.28
C LEU A 45 0.49 20.06 11.26
N PRO A 46 1.31 20.90 10.60
CA PRO A 46 0.84 21.70 9.48
C PRO A 46 0.67 20.83 8.21
N ALA A 47 -0.08 21.32 7.22
CA ALA A 47 -0.10 20.70 5.90
C ALA A 47 1.30 20.69 5.25
N PRO A 48 1.66 19.65 4.48
CA PRO A 48 0.90 18.44 4.20
C PRO A 48 1.05 17.33 5.27
N TRP A 49 1.78 17.58 6.36
CA TRP A 49 2.10 16.54 7.35
C TRP A 49 0.92 16.07 8.19
N ASN A 50 -0.20 16.82 8.18
CA ASN A 50 -1.47 16.43 8.81
C ASN A 50 -2.30 15.43 8.00
N LEU A 51 -1.87 15.04 6.80
CA LEU A 51 -2.55 14.01 6.01
C LEU A 51 -2.55 12.66 6.75
N PRO A 52 -3.57 11.79 6.56
CA PRO A 52 -3.69 10.50 7.24
C PRO A 52 -2.74 9.42 6.67
N SER A 53 -1.51 9.78 6.37
CA SER A 53 -0.46 8.93 5.81
C SER A 53 0.37 8.29 6.92
N ARG A 54 0.45 6.95 6.98
CA ARG A 54 1.34 6.28 7.94
C ARG A 54 2.81 6.64 7.73
N LEU A 55 3.23 7.02 6.51
CA LEU A 55 4.58 7.55 6.27
C LEU A 55 4.84 8.84 7.07
N PHE A 56 3.84 9.70 7.24
CA PHE A 56 3.96 10.93 8.04
C PHE A 56 3.82 10.65 9.53
N ARG A 57 3.03 9.64 9.90
CA ARG A 57 2.92 9.20 11.30
C ARG A 57 4.17 8.49 11.82
N PHE A 58 4.91 7.81 10.95
CA PHE A 58 6.11 7.02 11.30
C PHE A 58 7.32 7.42 10.44
N PRO A 59 7.80 8.67 10.49
CA PRO A 59 8.72 9.18 9.48
C PRO A 59 10.17 8.67 9.60
N ILE A 60 10.52 8.06 10.74
CA ILE A 60 11.86 7.56 11.05
C ILE A 60 11.79 6.06 11.31
N GLU A 61 12.49 5.28 10.49
CA GLU A 61 12.76 3.86 10.70
C GLU A 61 13.80 3.66 11.80
N VAL A 62 13.61 2.61 12.60
CA VAL A 62 14.54 2.16 13.64
C VAL A 62 14.85 0.69 13.41
N SER A 63 16.12 0.33 13.29
CA SER A 63 16.52 -1.07 13.08
C SER A 63 17.70 -1.47 13.94
N GLU A 64 17.79 -2.75 14.28
CA GLU A 64 19.02 -3.33 14.83
C GLU A 64 20.17 -3.29 13.81
N TYR A 65 21.40 -3.28 14.31
CA TYR A 65 22.62 -3.35 13.53
C TYR A 65 23.51 -4.51 13.98
N GLN A 66 24.31 -5.05 13.06
CA GLN A 66 25.13 -6.25 13.28
C GLN A 66 26.10 -6.14 14.48
N GLU A 67 26.47 -4.91 14.86
CA GLU A 67 27.39 -4.62 15.96
C GLU A 67 26.66 -4.33 17.29
N GLY A 68 25.42 -4.80 17.47
CA GLY A 68 24.73 -4.77 18.78
C GLY A 68 24.11 -3.43 19.20
N GLY A 69 23.96 -2.48 18.28
CA GLY A 69 23.25 -1.22 18.51
C GLY A 69 22.13 -1.00 17.51
N ARG A 70 21.34 0.08 17.66
CA ARG A 70 20.32 0.45 16.66
C ARG A 70 20.77 1.56 15.72
N ARG A 71 20.06 1.69 14.60
CA ARG A 71 20.21 2.77 13.62
C ARG A 71 18.91 3.49 13.42
N LEU A 72 19.03 4.76 13.05
CA LEU A 72 17.94 5.61 12.62
C LEU A 72 18.09 5.92 11.14
N GLY A 73 16.97 6.07 10.45
CA GLY A 73 16.95 6.57 9.09
C GLY A 73 15.56 7.01 8.68
N LEU A 74 15.47 7.93 7.73
CA LEU A 74 14.20 8.40 7.21
C LEU A 74 13.54 7.30 6.38
N MET A 75 12.23 7.11 6.58
CA MET A 75 11.44 6.22 5.71
C MET A 75 11.34 6.74 4.27
N HIS A 76 11.62 8.02 4.04
CA HIS A 76 11.72 8.61 2.71
C HIS A 76 12.61 9.86 2.78
N PRO A 77 13.51 10.12 1.80
CA PRO A 77 14.41 11.27 1.83
C PRO A 77 13.72 12.63 2.02
N ALA A 78 12.56 12.82 1.37
CA ALA A 78 11.80 14.07 1.46
C ALA A 78 11.22 14.37 2.86
N LEU A 79 11.30 13.41 3.81
CA LEU A 79 10.88 13.63 5.20
C LEU A 79 11.87 14.46 6.01
N VAL A 80 13.01 14.86 5.44
CA VAL A 80 13.97 15.77 6.10
C VAL A 80 13.30 17.04 6.61
N ASP A 81 12.24 17.49 5.94
CA ASP A 81 11.50 18.69 6.31
C ASP A 81 10.36 18.46 7.31
N HIS A 82 10.08 17.21 7.67
CA HIS A 82 9.00 16.85 8.59
C HIS A 82 9.26 17.42 9.99
N PRO A 83 8.29 18.11 10.64
CA PRO A 83 8.50 18.76 11.94
C PRO A 83 9.04 17.82 13.02
N PHE A 84 8.50 16.60 13.10
CA PHE A 84 8.98 15.58 14.05
C PHE A 84 10.41 15.10 13.74
N VAL A 85 10.78 15.00 12.46
CA VAL A 85 12.15 14.65 12.08
C VAL A 85 13.14 15.73 12.52
N LYS A 86 12.79 17.01 12.31
CA LYS A 86 13.62 18.14 12.78
C LYS A 86 13.78 18.14 14.29
N HIS A 87 12.71 17.89 15.03
CA HIS A 87 12.75 17.79 16.48
C HIS A 87 13.64 16.65 16.96
N VAL A 88 13.48 15.44 16.43
CA VAL A 88 14.32 14.28 16.77
C VAL A 88 15.79 14.58 16.45
N SER A 89 16.08 15.18 15.29
CA SER A 89 17.44 15.56 14.92
C SER A 89 18.06 16.56 15.90
N GLN A 90 17.29 17.56 16.33
CA GLN A 90 17.73 18.56 17.30
C GLN A 90 18.02 17.95 18.68
N VAL A 91 17.09 17.15 19.20
CA VAL A 91 17.19 16.52 20.53
C VAL A 91 18.34 15.50 20.58
N MET A 92 18.50 14.71 19.52
CA MET A 92 19.58 13.74 19.40
C MET A 92 20.92 14.40 19.02
N GLY A 93 20.94 15.67 18.63
CA GLY A 93 22.14 16.39 18.21
C GLY A 93 22.82 15.74 16.98
N MET A 94 22.05 15.09 16.11
CA MET A 94 22.55 14.40 14.93
C MET A 94 21.56 14.49 13.78
N ALA A 95 22.05 14.47 12.54
CA ALA A 95 21.19 14.34 11.37
C ALA A 95 20.64 12.92 11.25
N ILE A 96 19.39 12.78 10.80
CA ILE A 96 18.80 11.47 10.50
C ILE A 96 19.10 11.11 9.04
N PRO A 97 19.81 9.99 8.77
CA PRO A 97 20.19 9.59 7.42
C PRO A 97 18.98 9.39 6.49
N ALA A 98 19.11 9.80 5.22
CA ALA A 98 18.00 9.72 4.25
C ALA A 98 17.78 8.32 3.63
N GLY A 99 18.67 7.36 3.87
CA GLY A 99 18.67 6.03 3.22
C GLY A 99 17.92 4.93 3.98
N GLY A 100 16.95 5.28 4.82
CA GLY A 100 16.34 4.33 5.77
C GLY A 100 17.33 3.82 6.82
N ALA A 101 16.88 2.83 7.59
CA ALA A 101 17.73 2.09 8.53
C ALA A 101 17.72 0.59 8.11
N PRO A 102 18.60 0.18 7.17
CA PRO A 102 18.65 -1.21 6.76
C PRO A 102 19.05 -2.11 7.93
N ASN A 103 18.28 -3.18 8.12
CA ASN A 103 18.58 -4.22 9.11
C ASN A 103 19.82 -5.04 8.69
N PRO A 104 20.29 -6.02 9.50
CA PRO A 104 21.44 -6.85 9.18
C PRO A 104 21.39 -7.62 7.85
N TYR A 105 20.21 -7.73 7.23
CA TYR A 105 19.98 -8.39 5.95
C TYR A 105 19.82 -7.41 4.78
N GLY A 106 20.02 -6.10 5.02
CA GLY A 106 19.89 -5.05 4.03
C GLY A 106 18.45 -4.62 3.75
N TYR A 107 17.48 -5.11 4.51
CA TYR A 107 16.07 -4.74 4.34
C TYR A 107 15.78 -3.41 5.05
N THR A 108 15.09 -2.52 4.35
CA THR A 108 14.57 -1.25 4.88
C THR A 108 13.08 -1.13 4.54
N LYS A 109 12.33 -0.45 5.41
CA LYS A 109 10.92 -0.13 5.25
C LYS A 109 10.66 1.08 4.35
N THR A 110 11.65 1.67 3.70
CA THR A 110 11.45 2.82 2.79
C THR A 110 10.42 2.53 1.70
N GLY A 111 10.52 1.37 1.04
CA GLY A 111 9.52 0.90 0.06
C GLY A 111 8.12 0.78 0.63
N LEU A 112 8.02 0.22 1.84
CA LEU A 112 6.76 0.07 2.56
C LEU A 112 6.16 1.42 2.95
N GLY A 113 6.98 2.40 3.33
CA GLY A 113 6.58 3.77 3.61
C GLY A 113 5.95 4.46 2.39
N MET A 114 6.56 4.31 1.21
CA MET A 114 6.00 4.84 -0.04
C MET A 114 4.65 4.19 -0.39
N TRP A 115 4.53 2.87 -0.19
CA TRP A 115 3.26 2.15 -0.34
C TRP A 115 2.19 2.69 0.63
N TRP A 116 2.52 2.83 1.91
CA TRP A 116 1.61 3.36 2.92
C TRP A 116 1.08 4.73 2.56
N HIS A 117 1.95 5.64 2.10
CA HIS A 117 1.53 6.97 1.67
C HIS A 117 0.46 6.91 0.56
N ALA A 118 0.69 6.08 -0.46
CA ALA A 118 -0.27 5.93 -1.56
C ALA A 118 -1.58 5.27 -1.11
N VAL A 119 -1.51 4.11 -0.45
CA VAL A 119 -2.71 3.33 -0.10
C VAL A 119 -3.57 4.04 0.93
N ASP A 120 -2.97 4.71 1.90
CA ASP A 120 -3.73 5.37 2.97
C ASP A 120 -4.53 6.57 2.42
N LEU A 121 -3.95 7.37 1.52
CA LEU A 121 -4.63 8.53 0.94
C LEU A 121 -5.69 8.12 -0.09
N ILE A 122 -5.35 7.21 -1.01
CA ILE A 122 -6.31 6.75 -2.03
C ILE A 122 -7.49 6.01 -1.40
N SER A 123 -7.27 5.20 -0.36
CA SER A 123 -8.35 4.44 0.30
C SER A 123 -9.19 5.28 1.25
N ALA A 124 -8.75 6.49 1.60
CA ALA A 124 -9.48 7.46 2.41
C ALA A 124 -10.21 8.52 1.56
N GLY A 125 -10.38 8.28 0.25
CA GLY A 125 -11.00 9.24 -0.67
C GLY A 125 -10.16 10.52 -0.94
N ARG A 126 -8.92 10.58 -0.45
CA ARG A 126 -8.02 11.75 -0.55
C ARG A 126 -7.04 11.63 -1.70
N TRP A 127 -7.55 11.23 -2.86
CA TRP A 127 -6.70 10.94 -4.01
C TRP A 127 -6.06 12.18 -4.62
N GLN A 128 -6.70 13.36 -4.53
CA GLN A 128 -6.09 14.63 -4.93
C GLN A 128 -4.86 14.92 -4.08
N ASP A 129 -4.97 14.76 -2.75
CA ASP A 129 -3.84 14.94 -1.85
C ASP A 129 -2.70 13.96 -2.17
N ALA A 130 -3.03 12.71 -2.52
CA ALA A 130 -2.03 11.73 -2.95
C ALA A 130 -1.24 12.17 -4.20
N LEU A 131 -1.89 12.87 -5.13
CA LEU A 131 -1.25 13.45 -6.31
C LEU A 131 -0.45 14.72 -5.97
N ASP A 132 -0.98 15.59 -5.12
CA ASP A 132 -0.30 16.81 -4.65
C ASP A 132 0.96 16.48 -3.82
N THR A 133 0.98 15.31 -3.18
CA THR A 133 2.12 14.81 -2.40
C THR A 133 2.83 13.63 -3.07
N ARG A 134 2.69 13.47 -4.40
CA ARG A 134 3.30 12.35 -5.17
C ARG A 134 4.80 12.17 -4.95
N GLN A 135 5.53 13.22 -4.56
CA GLN A 135 6.96 13.17 -4.28
C GLN A 135 7.35 12.27 -3.09
N PHE A 136 6.39 11.83 -2.27
CA PHE A 136 6.62 10.90 -1.16
C PHE A 136 6.34 9.43 -1.52
N THR A 137 6.00 9.16 -2.77
CA THR A 137 5.70 7.81 -3.27
C THR A 137 6.13 7.68 -4.73
N THR A 138 5.72 6.61 -5.39
CA THR A 138 5.97 6.36 -6.80
C THR A 138 4.66 6.20 -7.55
N ASP A 139 4.67 6.51 -8.85
CA ASP A 139 3.51 6.31 -9.72
C ASP A 139 3.04 4.84 -9.68
N ALA A 140 3.97 3.88 -9.56
CA ALA A 140 3.65 2.46 -9.40
C ALA A 140 2.86 2.15 -8.12
N HIS A 141 3.24 2.74 -6.98
CA HIS A 141 2.49 2.58 -5.72
C HIS A 141 1.13 3.27 -5.77
N LEU A 142 1.02 4.43 -6.42
CA LEU A 142 -0.28 5.09 -6.64
C LEU A 142 -1.23 4.20 -7.45
N LEU A 143 -0.75 3.60 -8.55
CA LEU A 143 -1.55 2.69 -9.37
C LEU A 143 -1.93 1.41 -8.60
N GLN A 144 -1.01 0.86 -7.81
CA GLN A 144 -1.31 -0.26 -6.93
C GLN A 144 -2.36 0.10 -5.87
N ALA A 145 -2.35 1.34 -5.37
CA ALA A 145 -3.31 1.83 -4.39
C ALA A 145 -4.71 2.01 -5.03
N VAL A 146 -4.76 2.44 -6.30
CA VAL A 146 -5.99 2.44 -7.10
C VAL A 146 -6.56 1.02 -7.22
N THR A 147 -5.74 0.04 -7.60
CA THR A 147 -6.13 -1.38 -7.64
C THR A 147 -6.67 -1.85 -6.29
N PHE A 148 -5.99 -1.54 -5.18
CA PHE A 148 -6.40 -1.92 -3.84
C PHE A 148 -7.76 -1.29 -3.45
N SER A 149 -7.93 0.02 -3.66
CA SER A 149 -9.16 0.74 -3.33
C SER A 149 -10.34 0.24 -4.18
N LEU A 150 -10.14 0.06 -5.49
CA LEU A 150 -11.16 -0.55 -6.36
C LEU A 150 -11.41 -2.03 -6.06
N SER A 151 -10.49 -2.74 -5.39
CA SER A 151 -10.69 -4.13 -4.98
C SER A 151 -11.44 -4.26 -3.65
N CYS A 152 -11.13 -3.44 -2.65
CA CYS A 152 -11.60 -3.63 -1.26
C CYS A 152 -12.14 -2.36 -0.57
N GLY A 153 -12.40 -1.26 -1.31
CA GLY A 153 -12.93 -0.01 -0.76
C GLY A 153 -14.29 -0.16 -0.06
N ARG A 154 -14.51 0.60 1.02
CA ARG A 154 -15.74 0.56 1.82
C ARG A 154 -16.86 1.37 1.16
N GLU A 155 -18.10 0.88 1.20
CA GLU A 155 -19.27 1.59 0.62
C GLU A 155 -19.58 2.94 1.30
N GLU A 156 -19.12 3.18 2.53
CA GLU A 156 -19.35 4.46 3.20
C GLU A 156 -18.32 5.51 2.74
N GLY A 157 -18.72 6.32 1.76
CA GLY A 157 -18.20 7.68 1.49
C GLY A 157 -16.80 7.82 0.86
N ASP A 158 -15.91 6.85 1.06
CA ASP A 158 -14.47 7.01 0.79
C ASP A 158 -13.92 6.06 -0.30
N ALA A 159 -14.78 5.27 -0.96
CA ALA A 159 -14.37 4.38 -2.03
C ALA A 159 -14.06 5.15 -3.33
N LEU A 160 -12.85 4.92 -3.87
CA LEU A 160 -12.45 5.43 -5.17
C LEU A 160 -13.39 4.93 -6.26
N THR A 161 -13.90 5.83 -7.09
CA THR A 161 -14.75 5.50 -8.24
C THR A 161 -13.94 5.24 -9.52
N PRO A 162 -14.51 4.53 -10.51
CA PRO A 162 -13.87 4.37 -11.83
C PRO A 162 -13.53 5.70 -12.51
N ALA A 163 -14.37 6.74 -12.33
CA ALA A 163 -14.14 8.07 -12.89
C ALA A 163 -12.93 8.77 -12.26
N GLU A 164 -12.79 8.69 -10.94
CA GLU A 164 -11.63 9.24 -10.23
C GLU A 164 -10.35 8.47 -10.56
N ALA A 165 -10.43 7.14 -10.66
CA ALA A 165 -9.31 6.31 -11.11
C ALA A 165 -8.83 6.73 -12.51
N ARG A 166 -9.74 7.00 -13.44
CA ARG A 166 -9.41 7.55 -14.77
C ARG A 166 -8.71 8.90 -14.69
N HIS A 167 -9.12 9.78 -13.78
CA HIS A 167 -8.46 11.05 -13.58
C HIS A 167 -7.03 10.87 -13.06
N ILE A 168 -6.82 9.94 -12.13
CA ILE A 168 -5.47 9.57 -11.67
C ILE A 168 -4.62 9.06 -12.84
N PHE A 169 -5.17 8.21 -13.72
CA PHE A 169 -4.45 7.71 -14.89
C PHE A 169 -4.02 8.83 -15.84
N ASP A 170 -4.90 9.82 -16.07
CA ASP A 170 -4.59 10.99 -16.90
C ASP A 170 -3.43 11.81 -16.30
N VAL A 171 -3.50 12.14 -15.01
CA VAL A 171 -2.43 12.88 -14.31
C VAL A 171 -1.09 12.11 -14.30
N LEU A 172 -1.14 10.78 -14.18
CA LEU A 172 0.04 9.93 -14.21
C LEU A 172 0.51 9.58 -15.64
N GLY A 173 -0.22 9.98 -16.68
CA GLY A 173 0.11 9.68 -18.07
C GLY A 173 -0.01 8.21 -18.44
N VAL A 174 -0.86 7.44 -17.75
CA VAL A 174 -1.09 6.01 -18.02
C VAL A 174 -2.13 5.86 -19.12
N ALA A 175 -1.67 5.52 -20.32
CA ALA A 175 -2.54 5.37 -21.49
C ALA A 175 -3.63 4.31 -21.27
N CYS A 176 -4.84 4.62 -21.75
CA CYS A 176 -5.91 3.65 -21.83
C CYS A 176 -5.49 2.49 -22.76
N PRO A 177 -5.67 1.22 -22.35
CA PRO A 177 -5.34 0.06 -23.17
C PRO A 177 -6.11 0.05 -24.50
N VAL A 178 -5.40 -0.22 -25.59
CA VAL A 178 -5.97 -0.25 -26.96
C VAL A 178 -6.97 -1.39 -27.14
N ASP A 179 -6.76 -2.50 -26.43
CA ASP A 179 -7.65 -3.66 -26.41
C ASP A 179 -8.10 -3.95 -24.96
N PRO A 180 -9.26 -3.41 -24.55
CA PRO A 180 -9.88 -3.67 -23.26
C PRO A 180 -10.16 -5.16 -22.98
N ASN A 181 -10.43 -5.97 -24.01
CA ASN A 181 -10.72 -7.39 -23.82
C ASN A 181 -9.43 -8.17 -23.50
N ALA A 182 -8.34 -7.84 -24.19
CA ALA A 182 -7.05 -8.49 -23.97
C ALA A 182 -6.57 -8.39 -22.51
N ILE A 183 -6.71 -7.23 -21.88
CA ILE A 183 -6.30 -7.05 -20.47
C ILE A 183 -7.24 -7.74 -19.48
N LEU A 184 -8.54 -7.82 -19.77
CA LEU A 184 -9.52 -8.50 -18.91
C LEU A 184 -9.35 -10.01 -18.94
N CYS A 185 -9.02 -10.57 -20.10
CA CYS A 185 -8.72 -12.00 -20.26
C CYS A 185 -7.40 -12.43 -19.58
N ARG A 186 -6.51 -11.51 -19.20
CA ARG A 186 -5.26 -11.83 -18.47
C ARG A 186 -5.49 -12.20 -17.02
N PHE A 187 -6.64 -11.84 -16.45
CA PHE A 187 -6.95 -12.23 -15.07
C PHE A 187 -6.93 -13.75 -14.93
N PRO A 188 -6.46 -14.28 -13.77
CA PRO A 188 -6.58 -15.68 -13.46
C PRO A 188 -8.02 -16.17 -13.64
N ARG A 189 -8.16 -17.43 -14.07
CA ARG A 189 -9.46 -18.06 -14.27
C ARG A 189 -10.38 -17.84 -13.04
N PRO A 190 -11.63 -17.34 -13.24
CA PRO A 190 -12.56 -17.15 -12.14
C PRO A 190 -12.77 -18.43 -11.35
N GLY A 191 -12.67 -18.33 -10.01
CA GLY A 191 -12.86 -19.44 -9.09
C GLY A 191 -13.82 -19.06 -7.97
N SER A 192 -14.75 -19.95 -7.66
CA SER A 192 -15.67 -19.81 -6.54
C SER A 192 -14.97 -20.11 -5.21
N VAL A 193 -15.29 -19.33 -4.18
CA VAL A 193 -14.91 -19.60 -2.81
C VAL A 193 -16.18 -19.61 -1.96
N THR A 194 -16.36 -20.66 -1.18
CA THR A 194 -17.43 -20.78 -0.20
C THR A 194 -16.80 -20.76 1.18
N ALA A 195 -17.10 -19.73 1.97
CA ALA A 195 -16.65 -19.63 3.36
C ALA A 195 -17.61 -20.38 4.29
N ASP A 196 -17.34 -20.34 5.60
CA ASP A 196 -18.14 -21.02 6.63
C ASP A 196 -19.61 -20.55 6.66
N ASP A 197 -19.87 -19.34 6.17
CA ASP A 197 -21.22 -18.78 6.02
C ASP A 197 -22.03 -19.39 4.86
N LYS A 198 -21.42 -20.32 4.11
CA LYS A 198 -22.00 -21.03 2.97
C LYS A 198 -22.42 -20.11 1.82
N VAL A 199 -21.87 -18.89 1.76
CA VAL A 199 -22.15 -17.94 0.67
C VAL A 199 -21.13 -18.13 -0.46
N GLU A 200 -21.68 -18.46 -1.62
CA GLU A 200 -21.11 -18.31 -2.98
C GLU A 200 -20.37 -16.98 -3.20
N ARG A 201 -19.02 -16.93 -3.17
CA ARG A 201 -18.25 -15.75 -3.60
C ARG A 201 -17.36 -16.06 -4.80
N TRP A 202 -17.07 -15.04 -5.60
CA TRP A 202 -16.26 -15.13 -6.82
C TRP A 202 -15.21 -14.02 -6.83
N PRO A 203 -14.22 -14.07 -5.93
CA PRO A 203 -13.25 -12.98 -5.77
C PRO A 203 -12.44 -12.77 -7.05
N VAL A 204 -12.11 -11.51 -7.34
CA VAL A 204 -11.19 -11.16 -8.41
C VAL A 204 -9.77 -11.16 -7.86
N ASN A 205 -8.99 -12.18 -8.22
CA ASN A 205 -7.58 -12.24 -7.86
C ASN A 205 -6.77 -11.36 -8.81
N THR A 206 -6.15 -10.31 -8.29
CA THR A 206 -5.23 -9.44 -9.03
C THR A 206 -3.84 -10.08 -9.02
N GLY A 207 -3.30 -10.48 -10.18
CA GLY A 207 -2.04 -11.23 -10.24
C GLY A 207 -1.15 -10.84 -11.42
N CYS A 208 0.11 -10.51 -11.09
CA CYS A 208 1.32 -10.41 -11.93
C CYS A 208 1.41 -9.40 -13.08
N ASP A 209 0.36 -8.64 -13.40
CA ASP A 209 0.46 -7.59 -14.41
C ASP A 209 1.07 -6.28 -13.86
N ALA A 210 1.51 -5.41 -14.77
CA ALA A 210 1.96 -4.07 -14.40
C ALA A 210 0.85 -3.33 -13.62
N PRO A 211 1.20 -2.49 -12.61
CA PRO A 211 0.19 -1.79 -11.80
C PRO A 211 -0.84 -1.01 -12.61
N GLY A 212 -0.41 -0.35 -13.70
CA GLY A 212 -1.29 0.38 -14.60
C GLY A 212 -2.29 -0.51 -15.34
N ASP A 213 -1.83 -1.62 -15.91
CA ASP A 213 -2.68 -2.58 -16.64
C ASP A 213 -3.75 -3.16 -15.71
N THR A 214 -3.35 -3.56 -14.49
CA THR A 214 -4.29 -4.11 -13.50
C THR A 214 -5.34 -3.09 -13.09
N ALA A 215 -4.93 -1.85 -12.81
CA ALA A 215 -5.83 -0.77 -12.43
C ALA A 215 -6.83 -0.44 -13.55
N TRP A 216 -6.34 -0.31 -14.79
CA TRP A 216 -7.19 -0.10 -15.97
C TRP A 216 -8.19 -1.23 -16.19
N ALA A 217 -7.76 -2.48 -16.07
CA ALA A 217 -8.63 -3.62 -16.27
C ALA A 217 -9.74 -3.69 -15.22
N ILE A 218 -9.48 -3.31 -13.97
CA ILE A 218 -10.54 -3.21 -12.95
C ILE A 218 -11.53 -2.10 -13.30
N VAL A 219 -11.06 -0.91 -13.69
CA VAL A 219 -11.93 0.21 -14.12
C VAL A 219 -12.83 -0.21 -15.28
N ILE A 220 -12.25 -0.76 -16.34
CA ILE A 220 -13.00 -1.23 -17.51
C ILE A 220 -13.95 -2.35 -17.11
N GLY A 221 -13.51 -3.30 -16.28
CA GLY A 221 -14.33 -4.43 -15.86
C GLY A 221 -15.53 -4.01 -15.00
N LEU A 222 -15.39 -2.99 -14.16
CA LEU A 222 -16.51 -2.39 -13.42
C LEU A 222 -17.49 -1.68 -14.36
N GLU A 223 -17.01 -0.89 -15.32
CA GLU A 223 -17.86 -0.13 -16.25
C GLU A 223 -18.60 -1.00 -17.26
N THR A 224 -17.99 -2.12 -17.66
CA THR A 224 -18.55 -3.06 -18.64
C THR A 224 -19.29 -4.22 -17.98
N GLY A 225 -19.42 -4.22 -16.66
CA GLY A 225 -20.15 -5.23 -15.89
C GLY A 225 -19.48 -6.60 -15.79
N TRP A 226 -18.18 -6.71 -16.08
CA TRP A 226 -17.39 -7.90 -15.78
C TRP A 226 -17.22 -8.09 -14.27
N PHE A 227 -17.07 -6.98 -13.55
CA PHE A 227 -16.91 -6.96 -12.10
C PHE A 227 -18.03 -6.15 -11.44
N ALA A 228 -18.31 -6.49 -10.19
CA ALA A 228 -19.17 -5.71 -9.32
C ALA A 228 -18.64 -5.77 -7.89
N LYS A 229 -19.06 -4.84 -7.05
CA LYS A 229 -18.81 -4.89 -5.60
C LYS A 229 -19.89 -5.72 -4.92
N ASP A 230 -19.49 -6.57 -3.98
CA ASP A 230 -20.43 -7.15 -3.03
C ASP A 230 -20.82 -6.13 -1.94
N ARG A 231 -21.78 -6.50 -1.08
CA ARG A 231 -22.25 -5.66 0.04
C ARG A 231 -21.17 -5.33 1.08
N SER A 232 -20.03 -6.01 1.03
CA SER A 232 -18.88 -5.75 1.91
C SER A 232 -17.81 -4.90 1.23
N GLY A 233 -18.07 -4.41 0.02
CA GLY A 233 -17.13 -3.59 -0.75
C GLY A 233 -16.01 -4.38 -1.44
N HIS A 234 -16.11 -5.71 -1.55
CA HIS A 234 -15.11 -6.52 -2.24
C HIS A 234 -15.47 -6.72 -3.72
N LEU A 235 -14.47 -6.65 -4.59
CA LEU A 235 -14.61 -6.87 -6.02
C LEU A 235 -14.85 -8.35 -6.33
N GLN A 236 -15.93 -8.62 -7.06
CA GLN A 236 -16.39 -9.94 -7.45
C GLN A 236 -16.55 -10.02 -8.96
N TRP A 237 -16.27 -11.21 -9.51
CA TRP A 237 -16.71 -11.57 -10.86
C TRP A 237 -18.22 -11.64 -10.93
N THR A 238 -18.81 -10.88 -11.85
CA THR A 238 -20.22 -11.06 -12.19
C THR A 238 -20.40 -12.34 -12.99
N ARG A 239 -21.65 -12.83 -13.10
CA ARG A 239 -21.95 -13.96 -13.99
C ARG A 239 -21.55 -13.63 -15.45
N LEU A 240 -21.90 -12.42 -15.90
CA LEU A 240 -21.56 -11.93 -17.23
C LEU A 240 -20.04 -11.93 -17.47
N GLY A 241 -19.25 -11.44 -16.51
CA GLY A 241 -17.79 -11.45 -16.59
C GLY A 241 -17.22 -12.85 -16.68
N ARG A 242 -17.78 -13.82 -15.94
CA ARG A 242 -17.35 -15.23 -16.02
C ARG A 242 -17.64 -15.86 -17.37
N ASP A 243 -18.85 -15.65 -17.90
CA ASP A 243 -19.25 -16.17 -19.20
C ASP A 243 -18.36 -15.60 -20.32
N ARG A 244 -18.05 -14.29 -20.25
CA ARG A 244 -17.12 -13.62 -21.17
C ARG A 244 -15.68 -14.13 -21.05
N HIS A 245 -15.16 -14.25 -19.82
CA HIS A 245 -13.81 -14.79 -19.59
C HIS A 245 -13.66 -16.21 -20.13
N GLN A 246 -14.68 -17.06 -19.95
CA GLN A 246 -14.71 -18.41 -20.51
C GLN A 246 -14.71 -18.44 -22.04
N ALA A 247 -15.34 -17.46 -22.70
CA ALA A 247 -15.35 -17.34 -24.15
C ALA A 247 -14.00 -16.87 -24.74
N GLY A 248 -13.13 -16.31 -23.90
CA GLY A 248 -11.81 -15.84 -24.26
C GLY A 248 -11.86 -14.74 -25.35
N PRO A 249 -11.01 -14.79 -26.39
CA PRO A 249 -10.94 -13.75 -27.41
C PRO A 249 -12.10 -13.76 -28.42
N SER A 250 -13.13 -14.58 -28.20
CA SER A 250 -14.27 -14.70 -29.13
C SER A 250 -15.11 -13.42 -29.12
N ALA A 251 -15.49 -12.91 -30.29
CA ALA A 251 -16.33 -11.70 -30.41
C ALA A 251 -17.75 -11.89 -29.85
N THR A 252 -18.21 -13.14 -29.78
CA THR A 252 -19.54 -13.52 -29.30
C THR A 252 -19.45 -14.69 -28.35
N PHE A 253 -20.36 -14.76 -27.38
CA PHE A 253 -20.50 -15.89 -26.47
C PHE A 253 -21.98 -16.23 -26.26
N ILE A 254 -22.24 -17.42 -25.71
CA ILE A 254 -23.59 -17.80 -25.28
C ILE A 254 -23.69 -17.54 -23.79
N GLU A 255 -24.61 -16.67 -23.39
CA GLU A 255 -24.91 -16.44 -21.99
C GLU A 255 -25.46 -17.71 -21.35
N GLN A 256 -24.86 -18.18 -20.25
CA GLN A 256 -25.28 -19.42 -19.61
C GLN A 256 -26.68 -19.30 -18.97
N SER A 257 -27.14 -18.08 -18.67
CA SER A 257 -28.46 -17.83 -18.07
C SER A 257 -29.60 -17.88 -19.08
N SER A 258 -29.38 -17.32 -20.26
CA SER A 258 -30.44 -17.07 -21.24
C SER A 258 -30.35 -18.00 -22.46
N GLY A 259 -29.19 -18.62 -22.69
CA GLY A 259 -28.91 -19.39 -23.90
C GLY A 259 -28.83 -18.52 -25.16
N GLN A 260 -28.83 -17.20 -25.03
CA GLN A 260 -28.78 -16.26 -26.15
C GLN A 260 -27.33 -15.91 -26.51
N GLY A 261 -27.11 -15.62 -27.79
CA GLY A 261 -25.84 -15.06 -28.26
C GLY A 261 -25.70 -13.60 -27.85
N ALA A 262 -24.57 -13.26 -27.25
CA ALA A 262 -24.22 -11.91 -26.82
C ALA A 262 -22.82 -11.53 -27.32
N PHE A 263 -22.55 -10.23 -27.41
CA PHE A 263 -21.22 -9.71 -27.73
C PHE A 263 -20.32 -9.74 -26.49
N ALA A 264 -19.07 -10.16 -26.67
CA ALA A 264 -18.09 -10.23 -25.59
C ALA A 264 -17.64 -8.84 -25.09
N PHE A 265 -17.89 -7.79 -25.88
CA PHE A 265 -17.64 -6.38 -25.58
C PHE A 265 -18.74 -5.48 -26.15
#